data_AF-A0A834BE28-F1
#
_entry.id   AF-A0A834BE28-F1
#
_cell.length_a   1.000
_cell.length_b   1.000
_cell.length_c   1.000
_cell.angle_alpha   90.00
_cell.angle_beta   90.00
_cell.angle_gamma   90.00
#
_symmetry.space_group_name_H-M   'P 1'
#
loop_
_entity.id
_entity.type
_entity.pdbx_description
1 polymer ?
#
loop_
_entity_poly.entity_id
_entity_poly.type
_entity_poly.pdbx_seq_one_letter_code
_entity_poly.pdbx_strand_id
1 'polypeptide(L)'
;MSQETYLYHVDKVDSNDSLYGGDSKFLAENNKLCETAMAQVLEHLKTLAKDEALKRQSLLGLSFFNSILAHGDLRNNRLNQLSVNLWHLAQRHGYADTRTMVKTLEYIKKQSKQPDMGHLTDLALRLPLQTRT
;
A
#
# COMPACT_ATOMS: atom_id res chain seq x y z
N MET A 1 1.24 -12.26 -5.72
CA MET A 1 2.41 -12.37 -6.61
C MET A 1 3.02 -13.74 -6.38
N SER A 2 2.72 -14.70 -7.26
CA SER A 2 3.55 -15.91 -7.43
C SER A 2 4.57 -15.60 -8.51
N GLN A 3 5.85 -15.91 -8.28
CA GLN A 3 6.86 -15.81 -9.33
C GLN A 3 6.74 -17.03 -10.22
N GLU A 4 5.95 -16.94 -11.28
CA GLU A 4 5.66 -18.07 -12.17
C GLU A 4 6.87 -18.52 -13.00
N THR A 5 7.86 -17.64 -13.16
CA THR A 5 9.05 -17.93 -13.96
C THR A 5 10.31 -17.55 -13.19
N TYR A 6 11.19 -18.53 -12.99
CA TYR A 6 12.51 -18.34 -12.43
C TYR A 6 13.57 -18.35 -13.52
N LEU A 7 14.65 -17.60 -13.31
CA LEU A 7 15.79 -17.54 -14.24
C LEU A 7 16.48 -18.91 -14.41
N TYR A 8 16.32 -19.79 -13.43
CA TYR A 8 16.87 -21.15 -13.40
C TYR A 8 15.80 -22.11 -12.89
N HIS A 9 15.72 -23.29 -13.52
CA HIS A 9 14.92 -24.41 -13.03
C HIS A 9 15.71 -25.70 -13.22
N VAL A 10 15.39 -26.71 -12.41
CA VAL A 10 15.91 -28.07 -12.61
C VAL A 10 14.90 -28.81 -13.50
N ASP A 11 15.39 -29.55 -14.49
CA ASP A 11 14.51 -30.34 -15.35
C ASP A 11 13.70 -31.35 -14.53
N LYS A 12 12.38 -31.40 -14.78
CA LYS A 12 11.40 -32.27 -14.09
C LYS A 12 11.24 -32.04 -12.59
N VAL A 13 11.63 -30.87 -12.08
CA VAL A 13 11.36 -30.47 -10.69
C VAL A 13 10.45 -29.26 -10.69
N ASP A 14 9.23 -29.45 -10.19
CA ASP A 14 8.29 -28.36 -9.97
C ASP A 14 8.71 -27.53 -8.75
N SER A 15 8.59 -26.21 -8.84
CA SER A 15 8.90 -25.33 -7.72
C SER A 15 7.86 -25.46 -6.60
N ASN A 16 8.27 -25.24 -5.35
CA ASN A 16 7.33 -25.22 -4.23
C ASN A 16 6.25 -24.13 -4.40
N ASP A 17 6.57 -23.03 -5.06
CA ASP A 17 5.60 -21.98 -5.38
C ASP A 17 4.56 -22.48 -6.40
N SER A 18 4.98 -23.30 -7.37
CA SER A 18 4.08 -23.96 -8.33
C SER A 18 3.21 -25.03 -7.66
N LEU A 19 3.77 -25.80 -6.73
CA LEU A 19 3.08 -26.91 -6.07
C LEU A 19 2.13 -26.45 -4.95
N TYR A 20 2.50 -25.41 -4.20
CA TYR A 20 1.81 -25.00 -2.98
C TYR A 20 1.51 -23.50 -2.89
N GLY A 21 2.36 -22.65 -3.47
CA GLY A 21 2.22 -21.20 -3.39
C GLY A 21 0.99 -20.65 -4.12
N GLY A 22 0.54 -21.34 -5.17
CA GLY A 22 -0.67 -21.01 -5.92
C GLY A 22 -1.97 -21.61 -5.39
N ASP A 23 -1.93 -22.46 -4.36
CA ASP A 23 -3.15 -23.11 -3.85
C ASP A 23 -4.13 -22.07 -3.28
N SER A 24 -5.39 -22.16 -3.70
CA SER A 24 -6.41 -21.16 -3.34
C SER A 24 -6.69 -21.10 -1.85
N LYS A 25 -6.54 -22.20 -1.09
CA LYS A 25 -6.71 -22.20 0.37
C LYS A 25 -5.52 -21.53 1.05
N PHE A 26 -4.31 -21.80 0.58
CA PHE A 26 -3.10 -21.13 1.07
C PHE A 26 -3.17 -19.61 0.86
N LEU A 27 -3.54 -19.18 -0.35
CA LEU A 27 -3.71 -17.75 -0.67
C LEU A 27 -4.81 -17.10 0.17
N ALA A 28 -5.92 -17.81 0.42
CA ALA A 28 -7.00 -17.31 1.27
C ALA A 28 -6.55 -17.08 2.72
N GLU A 29 -5.82 -18.02 3.31
CA GLU A 29 -5.29 -17.85 4.68
C GLU A 29 -4.22 -16.75 4.75
N ASN A 30 -3.36 -16.64 3.74
CA ASN A 30 -2.38 -15.55 3.69
C ASN A 30 -3.07 -14.17 3.57
N ASN A 31 -4.08 -14.05 2.71
CA ASN A 31 -4.88 -12.83 2.59
C ASN A 31 -5.56 -12.47 3.92
N LYS A 32 -6.12 -13.47 4.62
CA LYS A 32 -6.74 -13.27 5.94
C LYS A 32 -5.75 -12.79 7.00
N LEU A 33 -4.52 -13.30 6.98
CA LEU A 33 -3.43 -12.81 7.83
C LEU A 33 -3.10 -11.35 7.50
N CYS A 34 -2.97 -11.01 6.22
CA CYS A 34 -2.75 -9.62 5.78
C CYS A 34 -3.89 -8.69 6.20
N GLU A 35 -5.15 -9.10 6.03
CA GLU A 35 -6.32 -8.34 6.48
C GLU A 35 -6.30 -8.10 7.99
N THR A 36 -5.97 -9.14 8.76
CA THR A 36 -5.85 -9.04 10.22
C THR A 36 -4.75 -8.07 10.61
N ALA A 37 -3.56 -8.17 10.01
CA ALA A 37 -2.44 -7.28 10.27
C ALA A 37 -2.79 -5.82 9.91
N MET A 38 -3.42 -5.58 8.75
CA MET A 38 -3.86 -4.24 8.35
C MET A 38 -4.89 -3.66 9.33
N ALA A 39 -5.86 -4.47 9.79
CA ALA A 39 -6.85 -4.04 10.77
C ALA A 39 -6.20 -3.63 12.10
N GLN A 40 -5.20 -4.38 12.58
CA GLN A 40 -4.46 -4.04 13.80
C GLN A 40 -3.64 -2.74 13.64
N VAL A 41 -2.99 -2.53 12.49
CA VAL A 41 -2.28 -1.28 12.19
C VAL A 41 -3.26 -0.10 12.20
N LEU A 42 -4.44 -0.26 11.59
CA LEU A 42 -5.46 0.78 11.58
C LEU A 42 -5.98 1.10 12.97
N GLU A 43 -6.19 0.09 13.80
CA GLU A 43 -6.62 0.31 15.18
C GLU A 43 -5.54 1.03 15.99
N HIS A 44 -4.27 0.68 15.81
CA HIS A 44 -3.17 1.41 16.42
C HIS A 44 -3.13 2.89 15.99
N LEU A 45 -3.34 3.17 14.69
CA LEU A 45 -3.43 4.56 14.20
C LEU A 45 -4.59 5.33 14.84
N LYS A 46 -5.74 4.69 15.11
CA LYS A 46 -6.86 5.33 15.82
C LYS A 46 -6.52 5.61 17.28
N THR A 47 -5.85 4.68 17.97
CA THR A 47 -5.40 4.88 19.36
C THR A 47 -4.45 6.07 19.46
N LEU A 48 -3.49 6.20 18.54
CA LEU A 48 -2.61 7.36 18.49
C LEU A 48 -3.35 8.70 18.30
N ALA A 49 -4.52 8.69 17.64
CA ALA A 49 -5.37 9.88 17.55
C ALA A 49 -5.98 10.25 18.90
N LYS A 50 -6.46 9.25 19.66
CA LYS A 50 -7.06 9.43 20.98
C LYS A 50 -6.05 9.92 22.01
N ASP A 51 -4.82 9.44 21.91
CA ASP A 51 -3.71 9.80 22.80
C ASP A 51 -3.01 11.11 22.38
N GLU A 52 -3.59 11.86 21.43
CA GLU A 52 -3.03 13.10 20.86
C GLU A 52 -1.62 12.96 20.26
N ALA A 53 -1.18 11.74 19.98
CA ALA A 53 0.11 11.40 19.36
C ALA A 53 0.08 11.63 17.83
N LEU A 54 -0.45 12.77 17.40
CA LEU A 54 -0.79 13.11 16.01
C LEU A 54 0.42 13.10 15.06
N LYS A 55 1.60 13.52 15.55
CA LYS A 55 2.84 13.46 14.75
C LYS A 55 3.22 12.02 14.42
N ARG A 56 3.13 11.12 15.41
CA ARG A 56 3.43 9.69 15.20
C ARG A 56 2.38 9.03 14.31
N GLN A 57 1.10 9.37 14.50
CA GLN A 57 0.01 8.91 13.64
C GLN A 57 0.26 9.30 12.18
N SER A 58 0.63 10.55 11.92
CA SER A 58 0.92 11.06 10.57
C SER A 58 2.06 10.28 9.90
N LEU A 59 3.18 10.09 10.61
CA LEU A 59 4.34 9.35 10.11
C LEU A 59 4.02 7.89 9.79
N LEU A 60 3.34 7.20 10.71
CA LEU A 60 2.96 5.79 10.51
C LEU A 60 1.88 5.64 9.43
N GLY A 61 0.95 6.58 9.34
CA GLY A 61 -0.05 6.62 8.26
C GLY A 61 0.60 6.75 6.88
N LEU A 62 1.61 7.62 6.75
CA LEU A 62 2.37 7.76 5.50
C LEU A 62 3.23 6.52 5.20
N SER A 63 3.86 5.92 6.21
CA SER A 63 4.63 4.68 6.05
C SER A 63 3.75 3.53 5.58
N PHE A 64 2.56 3.41 6.17
CA PHE A 64 1.60 2.38 5.79
C PHE A 64 1.07 2.61 4.37
N PHE A 65 0.76 3.87 4.01
CA PHE A 65 0.43 4.23 2.63
C PHE A 65 1.54 3.80 1.65
N ASN A 66 2.80 4.11 1.94
CA ASN A 66 3.93 3.74 1.07
C ASN A 66 4.08 2.22 0.94
N SER A 67 3.80 1.46 2.01
CA SER A 67 3.83 0.00 1.99
C SER A 67 2.74 -0.57 1.07
N ILE A 68 1.52 -0.02 1.14
CA ILE A 68 0.43 -0.39 0.23
C ILE A 68 0.77 0.01 -1.21
N LEU A 69 1.33 1.19 -1.43
CA LEU A 69 1.72 1.64 -2.76
C LEU A 69 2.79 0.74 -3.39
N ALA A 70 3.73 0.22 -2.60
CA ALA A 70 4.83 -0.62 -3.07
C ALA A 70 4.42 -2.08 -3.32
N HIS A 71 3.50 -2.61 -2.52
CA HIS A 71 3.24 -4.07 -2.46
C HIS A 71 1.76 -4.46 -2.60
N GLY A 72 0.85 -3.52 -2.39
CA GLY A 72 -0.59 -3.77 -2.43
C GLY A 72 -1.17 -3.76 -3.84
N ASP A 73 -2.23 -4.53 -4.05
CA ASP A 73 -3.02 -4.44 -5.26
C ASP A 73 -3.99 -3.25 -5.20
N LEU A 74 -3.58 -2.12 -5.79
CA LEU A 74 -4.37 -0.90 -5.85
C LEU A 74 -5.51 -0.94 -6.87
N ARG A 75 -5.68 -2.04 -7.62
CA ARG A 75 -6.89 -2.31 -8.41
C ARG A 75 -8.04 -2.77 -7.51
N ASN A 76 -7.73 -3.25 -6.30
CA ASN A 76 -8.73 -3.52 -5.29
C ASN A 76 -9.31 -2.21 -4.74
N ASN A 77 -10.62 -1.99 -4.93
CA ASN A 77 -11.30 -0.77 -4.50
C ASN A 77 -11.15 -0.46 -3.00
N ARG A 78 -11.15 -1.47 -2.13
CA ARG A 78 -11.00 -1.26 -0.67
C ARG A 78 -9.60 -0.76 -0.33
N LEU A 79 -8.58 -1.39 -0.90
CA LEU A 79 -7.18 -1.03 -0.66
C LEU A 79 -6.83 0.33 -1.27
N ASN A 80 -7.42 0.61 -2.43
CA ASN A 80 -7.32 1.90 -3.11
C ASN A 80 -7.94 3.03 -2.24
N GLN A 81 -9.15 2.83 -1.72
CA GLN A 81 -9.79 3.80 -0.83
C GLN A 81 -9.02 3.97 0.48
N LEU A 82 -8.51 2.88 1.05
CA LEU A 82 -7.66 2.93 2.24
C LEU A 82 -6.41 3.79 1.99
N SER A 83 -5.78 3.65 0.84
CA SER A 83 -4.59 4.45 0.46
C SER A 83 -4.91 5.94 0.42
N VAL A 84 -6.05 6.33 -0.17
CA VAL A 84 -6.52 7.72 -0.17
C VAL A 84 -6.75 8.23 1.27
N ASN A 85 -7.40 7.42 2.11
CA ASN A 85 -7.65 7.78 3.51
C ASN A 85 -6.35 7.97 4.30
N LEU A 86 -5.36 7.09 4.12
CA LEU A 86 -4.05 7.18 4.78
C LEU A 86 -3.26 8.40 4.31
N TRP A 87 -3.34 8.73 3.01
CA TRP A 87 -2.73 9.94 2.47
C TRP A 87 -3.29 11.20 3.12
N HIS A 88 -4.62 11.31 3.24
CA HIS A 88 -5.26 12.42 3.94
C HIS A 88 -4.95 12.44 5.43
N LEU A 89 -4.93 11.28 6.09
CA LEU A 89 -4.56 11.16 7.50
C LEU A 89 -3.14 11.68 7.76
N ALA A 90 -2.19 11.34 6.89
CA ALA A 90 -0.80 11.77 7.01
C ALA A 90 -0.67 13.31 7.00
N GLN A 91 -1.36 13.99 6.10
CA GLN A 91 -1.26 15.46 5.99
C GLN A 91 -2.23 16.24 6.88
N ARG A 92 -3.25 15.60 7.48
CA ARG A 92 -4.34 16.24 8.24
C ARG A 92 -3.89 17.31 9.24
N HIS A 93 -2.78 17.07 9.92
CA HIS A 93 -2.24 17.95 10.97
C HIS A 93 -0.92 18.63 10.57
N GLY A 94 -0.53 18.55 9.29
CA GLY A 94 0.69 19.19 8.77
C GLY A 94 2.02 18.56 9.20
N TYR A 95 1.98 17.41 9.89
CA TYR A 95 3.17 16.70 10.38
C TYR A 95 3.89 15.84 9.33
N ALA A 96 3.22 15.49 8.23
CA ALA A 96 3.85 14.74 7.15
C ALA A 96 4.91 15.59 6.44
N ASP A 97 6.04 14.97 6.10
CA ASP A 97 7.12 15.63 5.36
C ASP A 97 6.68 15.95 3.93
N THR A 98 6.49 17.24 3.63
CA THR A 98 6.02 17.72 2.34
C THR A 98 6.94 17.26 1.20
N ARG A 99 8.26 17.23 1.42
CA ARG A 99 9.22 16.80 0.39
C ARG A 99 9.00 15.34 0.01
N THR A 100 8.82 14.48 1.00
CA THR A 100 8.51 13.05 0.80
C THR A 100 7.18 12.89 0.08
N MET A 101 6.13 13.58 0.51
CA MET A 101 4.82 13.51 -0.14
C MET A 101 4.89 13.96 -1.61
N VAL A 102 5.55 15.07 -1.92
CA VAL A 102 5.73 15.53 -3.31
C VAL A 102 6.42 14.45 -4.16
N LYS A 103 7.54 13.90 -3.67
CA LYS A 103 8.27 12.84 -4.38
C LYS A 103 7.44 11.58 -4.58
N THR A 104 6.65 11.20 -3.58
CA THR A 104 5.76 10.04 -3.70
C THR A 104 4.67 10.29 -4.75
N LEU A 105 4.08 11.48 -4.79
CA LEU A 105 3.07 11.82 -5.80
C LEU A 105 3.69 11.87 -7.22
N GLU A 106 4.89 12.42 -7.36
CA GLU A 106 5.64 12.39 -8.62
C GLU A 106 5.96 10.97 -9.08
N TYR A 107 6.35 10.10 -8.13
CA TYR A 107 6.57 8.69 -8.40
C TYR A 107 5.29 8.02 -8.92
N ILE A 108 4.14 8.23 -8.27
CA ILE A 108 2.85 7.67 -8.71
C ILE A 108 2.53 8.14 -10.13
N LYS A 109 2.66 9.44 -10.41
CA LYS A 109 2.44 10.03 -11.75
C LYS A 109 3.40 9.49 -12.81
N LYS A 110 4.63 9.12 -12.42
CA LYS A 110 5.59 8.49 -13.31
C LYS A 110 5.21 7.04 -13.59
N GLN A 111 4.84 6.27 -12.56
CA GLN A 111 4.42 4.88 -12.69
C GLN A 111 3.12 4.75 -13.49
N SER A 112 2.18 5.69 -13.35
CA SER A 112 0.91 5.66 -14.07
C SER A 112 1.05 5.77 -15.60
N LYS A 113 2.22 6.15 -16.11
CA LYS A 113 2.53 6.18 -17.55
C LYS A 113 2.92 4.82 -18.11
N GLN A 114 3.20 3.82 -17.26
CA GLN A 114 3.55 2.49 -17.72
C GLN A 114 2.31 1.77 -18.26
N PRO A 115 2.48 0.86 -19.24
CA PRO A 115 1.43 -0.09 -19.61
C PRO A 115 0.94 -0.82 -18.35
N ASP A 116 -0.37 -1.05 -18.24
CA ASP A 116 -1.04 -1.75 -17.12
C ASP A 116 -1.14 -1.01 -15.77
N MET A 117 -0.63 0.22 -15.68
CA MET A 117 -0.67 1.04 -14.45
C MET A 117 -1.73 2.16 -14.45
N GLY A 118 -2.74 2.06 -15.33
CA GLY A 118 -3.78 3.10 -15.48
C GLY A 118 -4.54 3.46 -14.20
N HIS A 119 -4.76 2.49 -13.31
CA HIS A 119 -5.39 2.69 -11.99
C HIS A 119 -4.65 3.70 -11.09
N LEU A 120 -3.35 3.92 -11.33
CA LEU A 120 -2.57 4.93 -10.61
C LEU A 120 -2.86 6.36 -11.08
N THR A 121 -3.36 6.55 -12.30
CA THR A 121 -3.78 7.87 -12.81
C THR A 121 -4.95 8.39 -11.98
N ASP A 122 -5.98 7.55 -11.79
CA ASP A 122 -7.16 7.90 -10.99
C ASP A 122 -6.83 8.03 -9.50
N LEU A 123 -5.84 7.25 -9.02
CA LEU A 123 -5.33 7.42 -7.66
C LEU A 123 -4.66 8.78 -7.51
N ALA A 124 -3.74 9.17 -8.41
CA ALA A 124 -3.00 10.43 -8.31
C ALA A 124 -3.91 11.67 -8.25
N LEU A 125 -5.04 11.66 -8.96
CA LEU A 125 -6.05 12.72 -8.91
C LEU A 125 -6.69 12.89 -7.53
N ARG A 126 -6.78 11.80 -6.75
CA ARG A 126 -7.35 11.77 -5.40
C ARG A 126 -6.32 11.98 -4.29
N LEU A 127 -5.06 12.26 -4.65
CA LEU A 127 -3.97 12.51 -3.69
C LEU A 127 -3.49 13.97 -3.76
N PRO A 128 -4.35 14.98 -3.50
CA PRO A 128 -3.92 16.36 -3.46
C PRO A 128 -2.93 16.57 -2.31
N LEU A 129 -2.01 17.51 -2.51
CA LEU A 129 -1.17 18.06 -1.45
C LEU A 129 -1.93 19.21 -0.79
N GLN A 130 -2.10 19.16 0.52
CA GLN A 130 -2.68 20.28 1.26
C GLN A 130 -1.68 21.43 1.32
N THR A 131 -2.10 22.59 0.83
CA THR A 131 -1.38 23.86 1.02
C THR A 131 -1.45 24.22 2.50
N ARG A 132 -0.31 24.55 3.11
CA ARG A 132 -0.29 25.09 4.48
C ARG A 132 -0.91 26.48 4.45
N THR A 133 -2.10 26.65 5.04
CA THR A 133 -2.63 27.93 5.54
C THR A 133 -2.15 28.13 6.96
#